data_AF-A0A2A2K2Y0-F1
#
_entry.id   AF-A0A2A2K2Y0-F1
#
_cell.length_a   1.000
_cell.length_b   1.000
_cell.length_c   1.000
_cell.angle_alpha   90.00
_cell.angle_beta   90.00
_cell.angle_gamma   90.00
#
_symmetry.space_group_name_H-M   'P 1'
#
loop_
_entity.id
_entity.type
_entity.pdbx_description
1 polymer ?
#
loop_
_entity_poly.entity_id
_entity_poly.type
_entity_poly.pdbx_seq_one_letter_code
_entity_poly.pdbx_strand_id
1 'polypeptide(L)'
;MEAATVLAGLLMLRLIPFPFIVMPIAVALWFMSMDLSEWFHGDLFSWEQRRTVSLWFGLGLLLVFLVIDGRTRRDYAFWGYLAGLAAFWGGLTLMDSGSEWGKALYCLINLGLMGLAVLLRRPVFMVFGAVGVAAYLGYLSYEVFADSLLFPVILTLIGLGVIGLGVLYQKRREALSEQLRAQLPERLLQLLPALRR
;
A
#
# COMPACT_ATOMS: atom_id res chain seq x y z
N MET A 1 -25.15 0.01 -9.20
CA MET A 1 -24.60 1.38 -9.09
C MET A 1 -23.11 1.38 -9.43
N GLU A 2 -22.32 0.53 -8.78
CA GLU A 2 -20.89 0.26 -9.02
C GLU A 2 -20.46 0.22 -10.52
N ALA A 3 -21.06 -0.68 -11.31
CA ALA A 3 -20.72 -0.85 -12.73
C ALA A 3 -21.01 0.41 -13.58
N ALA A 4 -22.05 1.18 -13.24
CA ALA A 4 -22.35 2.43 -13.91
C ALA A 4 -21.29 3.50 -13.61
N THR A 5 -20.78 3.55 -12.37
CA THR A 5 -19.68 4.45 -11.97
C THR A 5 -18.38 4.11 -12.69
N VAL A 6 -18.05 2.82 -12.82
CA VAL A 6 -16.86 2.38 -13.57
C VAL A 6 -16.98 2.74 -15.05
N LEU A 7 -18.12 2.44 -15.68
CA LEU A 7 -18.35 2.76 -17.09
C LEU A 7 -18.33 4.28 -17.36
N ALA A 8 -18.98 5.06 -16.50
CA ALA A 8 -18.98 6.52 -16.60
C ALA A 8 -17.57 7.09 -16.39
N GLY A 9 -16.81 6.58 -15.42
CA GLY A 9 -15.43 6.99 -15.18
C GLY A 9 -14.50 6.64 -16.34
N LEU A 10 -14.63 5.45 -16.93
CA LEU A 10 -13.86 5.04 -18.12
C LEU A 10 -14.18 5.92 -19.34
N LEU A 11 -15.46 6.25 -19.54
CA LEU A 11 -15.89 7.18 -20.58
C LEU A 11 -15.30 8.58 -20.33
N MET A 12 -15.33 9.03 -19.08
CA MET A 12 -14.80 10.33 -18.70
C MET A 12 -13.28 10.40 -18.85
N LEU A 13 -12.53 9.33 -18.56
CA LEU A 13 -11.09 9.26 -18.84
C LEU A 13 -10.76 9.38 -20.33
N ARG A 14 -11.66 8.93 -21.22
CA ARG A 14 -11.50 9.12 -22.68
C ARG A 14 -11.78 10.56 -23.12
N LEU A 15 -12.72 11.23 -22.48
CA LEU A 15 -13.11 12.61 -22.82
C LEU A 15 -12.19 13.66 -22.16
N ILE A 16 -11.87 13.46 -20.89
CA ILE A 16 -11.09 14.36 -20.06
C ILE A 16 -10.07 13.51 -19.31
N PRO A 17 -8.80 13.50 -19.75
CA PRO A 17 -7.75 12.70 -19.13
C PRO A 17 -7.27 13.32 -17.80
N PHE A 18 -8.16 13.35 -16.80
CA PHE A 18 -7.92 13.90 -15.46
C PHE A 18 -7.62 12.77 -14.44
N PRO A 19 -6.44 12.77 -13.78
CA PRO A 19 -6.01 11.67 -12.91
C PRO A 19 -6.93 11.33 -11.74
N PHE A 20 -7.63 12.31 -11.18
CA PHE A 20 -8.53 12.10 -10.04
C PHE A 20 -9.70 11.16 -10.35
N ILE A 21 -10.12 11.05 -11.63
CA ILE A 21 -11.23 10.17 -12.04
C ILE A 21 -10.93 8.70 -11.71
N VAL A 22 -9.64 8.34 -11.60
CA VAL A 22 -9.20 6.99 -11.19
C VAL A 22 -9.64 6.65 -9.77
N MET A 23 -9.78 7.64 -8.87
CA MET A 23 -10.16 7.39 -7.48
C MET A 23 -11.61 6.88 -7.35
N PRO A 24 -12.64 7.56 -7.89
CA PRO A 24 -14.01 7.03 -7.91
C PRO A 24 -14.13 5.67 -8.61
N ILE A 25 -13.39 5.46 -9.71
CA ILE A 25 -13.37 4.16 -10.41
C ILE A 25 -12.80 3.08 -9.50
N ALA A 26 -11.68 3.34 -8.82
CA ALA A 26 -11.03 2.35 -7.97
C ALA A 26 -11.86 2.03 -6.72
N VAL A 27 -12.53 3.02 -6.14
CA VAL A 27 -13.50 2.82 -5.05
C VAL A 27 -14.67 1.98 -5.52
N ALA A 28 -15.24 2.29 -6.70
CA ALA A 28 -16.31 1.50 -7.26
C ALA A 28 -15.86 0.07 -7.60
N LEU A 29 -14.64 -0.13 -8.10
CA LEU A 29 -14.13 -1.48 -8.34
C LEU A 29 -13.93 -2.26 -7.03
N TRP A 30 -13.55 -1.57 -5.95
CA TRP A 30 -13.42 -2.19 -4.62
C TRP A 30 -14.78 -2.63 -4.06
N PHE A 31 -15.79 -1.75 -4.08
CA PHE A 31 -17.15 -2.13 -3.66
C PHE A 31 -17.76 -3.19 -4.57
N MET A 32 -17.59 -3.07 -5.88
CA MET A 32 -18.01 -4.11 -6.83
C MET A 32 -17.36 -5.47 -6.54
N SER A 33 -16.09 -5.50 -6.11
CA SER A 33 -15.42 -6.75 -5.74
C SER A 33 -16.04 -7.40 -4.51
N MET A 34 -16.51 -6.60 -3.54
CA MET A 34 -17.22 -7.11 -2.36
C MET A 34 -18.60 -7.64 -2.77
N ASP A 35 -19.37 -6.86 -3.55
CA ASP A 35 -20.70 -7.24 -4.02
C ASP A 35 -20.67 -8.50 -4.93
N LEU A 36 -19.69 -8.62 -5.83
CA LEU A 36 -19.54 -9.81 -6.68
C LEU A 36 -19.27 -11.06 -5.84
N SER A 37 -18.45 -10.93 -4.79
CA SER A 37 -18.11 -12.07 -3.93
C SER A 37 -19.31 -12.61 -3.16
N GLU A 38 -20.24 -11.71 -2.78
CA GLU A 38 -21.53 -12.06 -2.16
C GLU A 38 -22.44 -12.81 -3.13
N TRP A 39 -22.47 -12.43 -4.41
CA TRP A 39 -23.25 -13.14 -5.43
C TRP A 39 -22.77 -14.58 -5.60
N PHE A 40 -21.45 -14.82 -5.66
CA PHE A 40 -20.90 -16.15 -5.92
C PHE A 40 -21.03 -17.16 -4.77
N HIS A 41 -21.16 -16.70 -3.51
CA HIS A 41 -21.10 -17.61 -2.35
C HIS A 41 -22.45 -17.88 -1.67
N GLY A 42 -23.54 -17.20 -2.04
CA GLY A 42 -24.92 -17.61 -1.77
C GLY A 42 -25.42 -17.61 -0.31
N ASP A 43 -24.54 -17.64 0.70
CA ASP A 43 -24.89 -17.62 2.13
C ASP A 43 -24.22 -16.47 2.89
N LEU A 44 -24.75 -16.15 4.09
CA LEU A 44 -24.30 -15.11 5.03
C LEU A 44 -22.77 -14.95 5.06
N PHE A 45 -22.27 -14.06 4.21
CA PHE A 45 -20.84 -13.88 3.99
C PHE A 45 -20.19 -13.41 5.30
N SER A 46 -19.26 -14.19 5.83
CA SER A 46 -18.63 -13.84 7.10
C SER A 46 -17.75 -12.60 6.91
N TRP A 47 -17.68 -11.75 7.93
CA TRP A 47 -16.82 -10.55 7.90
C TRP A 47 -15.34 -10.90 7.62
N GLU A 48 -14.91 -12.13 7.90
CA GLU A 48 -13.58 -12.63 7.56
C GLU A 48 -13.36 -12.76 6.06
N GLN A 49 -14.31 -13.35 5.32
CA GLN A 49 -14.19 -13.51 3.88
C GLN A 49 -14.13 -12.15 3.16
N ARG A 50 -14.88 -11.14 3.63
CA ARG A 50 -14.80 -9.77 3.07
C ARG A 50 -13.40 -9.17 3.21
N ARG A 51 -12.73 -9.40 4.35
CA ARG A 51 -11.36 -8.93 4.59
C ARG A 51 -10.36 -9.58 3.64
N THR A 52 -10.47 -10.90 3.44
CA THR A 52 -9.61 -11.65 2.52
C THR A 52 -9.80 -11.19 1.07
N VAL A 53 -11.04 -10.98 0.62
CA VAL A 53 -11.33 -10.46 -0.73
C VAL A 53 -10.74 -9.07 -0.91
N SER A 54 -10.93 -8.16 0.05
CA SER A 54 -10.37 -6.80 0.02
C SER A 54 -8.83 -6.81 -0.04
N LEU A 55 -8.19 -7.71 0.71
CA LEU A 55 -6.74 -7.88 0.73
C LEU A 55 -6.21 -8.30 -0.65
N TRP A 56 -6.74 -9.39 -1.21
CA TRP A 56 -6.30 -9.89 -2.52
C TRP A 56 -6.66 -8.94 -3.66
N PHE A 57 -7.83 -8.30 -3.60
CA PHE A 57 -8.25 -7.30 -4.57
C PHE A 57 -7.32 -6.08 -4.55
N GLY A 58 -7.03 -5.56 -3.36
CA GLY A 58 -6.08 -4.45 -3.17
C GLY A 58 -4.70 -4.80 -3.71
N LEU A 59 -4.20 -6.01 -3.40
CA LEU A 59 -2.91 -6.50 -3.93
C LEU A 59 -2.92 -6.59 -5.46
N GLY A 60 -3.97 -7.15 -6.05
CA GLY A 60 -4.14 -7.22 -7.51
C GLY A 60 -4.15 -5.83 -8.15
N LEU A 61 -4.88 -4.88 -7.55
CA LEU A 61 -4.94 -3.50 -8.00
C LEU A 61 -3.56 -2.83 -7.94
N LEU A 62 -2.79 -3.06 -6.87
CA LEU A 62 -1.42 -2.57 -6.76
C LEU A 62 -0.52 -3.13 -7.87
N LEU A 63 -0.62 -4.41 -8.19
CA LEU A 63 0.15 -5.04 -9.28
C LEU A 63 -0.23 -4.47 -10.66
N VAL A 64 -1.53 -4.26 -10.92
CA VAL A 64 -2.00 -3.65 -12.18
C VAL A 64 -1.45 -2.24 -12.32
N PHE A 65 -1.55 -1.42 -11.27
CA PHE A 65 -1.04 -0.05 -11.33
C PHE A 65 0.49 0.01 -11.35
N LEU A 66 1.18 -0.99 -10.80
CA LEU A 66 2.64 -1.12 -10.89
C LEU A 66 3.11 -1.36 -12.34
N VAL A 67 2.33 -2.10 -13.12
CA VAL A 67 2.59 -2.32 -14.55
C VAL A 67 2.24 -1.10 -15.40
N ILE A 68 1.26 -0.29 -14.97
CA ILE A 68 0.86 0.95 -15.66
C ILE A 68 1.79 2.12 -15.30
N ASP A 69 2.36 2.11 -14.10
CA ASP A 69 3.23 3.17 -13.58
C ASP A 69 4.50 3.30 -14.43
N GLY A 70 4.78 4.52 -14.87
CA GLY A 70 5.87 4.83 -15.81
C GLY A 70 5.50 4.75 -17.31
N ARG A 71 4.35 4.19 -17.69
CA ARG A 71 3.89 4.17 -19.11
C ARG A 71 3.09 5.41 -19.53
N THR A 72 2.48 6.11 -18.58
CA THR A 72 1.69 7.32 -18.83
C THR A 72 2.42 8.59 -18.39
N ARG A 73 2.31 9.68 -19.18
CA ARG A 73 2.90 11.00 -18.86
C ARG A 73 2.28 11.68 -17.64
N ARG A 74 1.02 11.36 -17.30
CA ARG A 74 0.32 11.85 -16.11
C ARG A 74 0.27 10.78 -15.02
N ASP A 75 0.26 11.21 -13.77
CA ASP A 75 0.34 10.35 -12.58
C ASP A 75 -1.03 9.73 -12.22
N TYR A 76 -1.62 8.97 -13.15
CA TYR A 76 -2.82 8.15 -12.88
C TYR A 76 -2.54 7.06 -11.83
N ALA A 77 -1.31 6.54 -11.82
CA ALA A 77 -0.91 5.46 -10.93
C ALA A 77 -0.99 5.85 -9.45
N PHE A 78 -0.80 7.13 -9.09
CA PHE A 78 -0.91 7.58 -7.71
C PHE A 78 -2.26 7.25 -7.08
N TRP A 79 -3.36 7.58 -7.77
CA TRP A 79 -4.72 7.35 -7.26
C TRP A 79 -5.07 5.86 -7.24
N GLY A 80 -4.58 5.10 -8.22
CA GLY A 80 -4.69 3.65 -8.25
C GLY A 80 -3.96 2.97 -7.09
N TYR A 81 -2.73 3.40 -6.80
CA TYR A 81 -1.98 2.93 -5.63
C TYR A 81 -2.66 3.32 -4.33
N LEU A 82 -3.18 4.54 -4.21
CA LEU A 82 -3.87 4.98 -3.00
C LEU A 82 -5.08 4.10 -2.71
N ALA A 83 -5.91 3.84 -3.72
CA ALA A 83 -7.08 2.97 -3.57
C ALA A 83 -6.69 1.51 -3.31
N GLY A 84 -5.69 0.99 -4.03
CA GLY A 84 -5.19 -0.38 -3.84
C GLY A 84 -4.57 -0.58 -2.46
N LEU A 85 -3.80 0.39 -1.97
CA LEU A 85 -3.24 0.39 -0.61
C LEU A 85 -4.35 0.50 0.42
N ALA A 86 -5.35 1.36 0.24
CA ALA A 86 -6.47 1.46 1.17
C ALA A 86 -7.24 0.12 1.28
N ALA A 87 -7.51 -0.54 0.15
CA ALA A 87 -8.19 -1.84 0.13
C ALA A 87 -7.33 -2.97 0.73
N PHE A 88 -6.06 -3.02 0.36
CA PHE A 88 -5.09 -4.01 0.85
C PHE A 88 -4.84 -3.84 2.35
N TRP A 89 -4.46 -2.63 2.76
CA TRP A 89 -4.13 -2.30 4.14
C TRP A 89 -5.37 -2.36 5.04
N GLY A 90 -6.54 -1.91 4.55
CA GLY A 90 -7.80 -2.05 5.26
C GLY A 90 -8.15 -3.52 5.52
N GLY A 91 -8.04 -4.37 4.50
CA GLY A 91 -8.23 -5.82 4.65
C GLY A 91 -7.24 -6.45 5.62
N LEU A 92 -5.95 -6.07 5.52
CA LEU A 92 -4.88 -6.59 6.36
C LEU A 92 -5.02 -6.19 7.84
N THR A 93 -5.27 -4.93 8.13
CA THR A 93 -5.38 -4.40 9.51
C THR A 93 -6.64 -4.92 10.22
N LEU A 94 -7.72 -5.13 9.47
CA LEU A 94 -8.95 -5.73 10.01
C LEU A 94 -8.86 -7.25 10.15
N MET A 95 -7.88 -7.91 9.52
CA MET A 95 -7.72 -9.36 9.62
C MET A 95 -7.27 -9.73 11.02
N ASP A 96 -7.99 -10.68 11.64
CA ASP A 96 -7.77 -11.00 13.04
C ASP A 96 -6.40 -11.68 13.21
N SER A 97 -5.48 -10.98 13.87
CA SER A 97 -4.12 -11.44 14.13
C SER A 97 -4.06 -12.04 15.53
N GLY A 98 -4.94 -13.01 15.80
CA GLY A 98 -5.13 -13.63 17.13
C GLY A 98 -3.88 -14.33 17.70
N SER A 99 -2.76 -14.33 16.99
CA SER A 99 -1.46 -14.83 17.45
C SER A 99 -0.38 -13.74 17.37
N GLU A 100 0.59 -13.79 18.29
CA GLU A 100 1.80 -12.95 18.25
C GLU A 100 2.55 -13.06 16.91
N TRP A 101 2.55 -14.26 16.31
CA TRP A 101 3.09 -14.50 14.97
C TRP A 101 2.35 -13.73 13.88
N GLY A 102 1.01 -13.64 13.97
CA GLY A 102 0.20 -12.83 13.05
C GLY A 102 0.54 -11.34 13.16
N LYS A 103 0.71 -10.83 14.38
CA LYS A 103 1.08 -9.43 14.61
C LYS A 103 2.52 -9.12 14.14
N ALA A 104 3.45 -10.06 14.34
CA ALA A 104 4.80 -9.96 13.79
C ALA A 104 4.82 -9.97 12.25
N LEU A 105 4.02 -10.84 11.61
CA LEU A 105 3.85 -10.86 10.16
C LEU A 105 3.23 -9.55 9.63
N TYR A 106 2.23 -9.01 10.33
CA TYR A 106 1.65 -7.69 10.03
C TYR A 106 2.72 -6.59 10.04
N CYS A 107 3.59 -6.56 11.06
CA CYS A 107 4.70 -5.62 11.13
C CYS A 107 5.66 -5.82 9.94
N LEU A 108 6.00 -7.07 9.61
CA LEU A 108 6.89 -7.40 8.49
C LEU A 108 6.32 -6.98 7.13
N ILE A 109 5.01 -7.15 6.91
CA ILE A 109 4.33 -6.67 5.70
C ILE A 109 4.42 -5.14 5.62
N ASN A 110 4.17 -4.42 6.71
CA ASN A 110 4.25 -2.96 6.73
C ASN A 110 5.69 -2.44 6.53
N LEU A 111 6.70 -3.12 7.07
CA LEU A 111 8.11 -2.86 6.74
C LEU A 111 8.40 -3.12 5.26
N GLY A 112 7.82 -4.17 4.68
CA GLY A 112 7.84 -4.44 3.24
C GLY A 112 7.24 -3.30 2.41
N LEU A 113 6.11 -2.72 2.85
CA LEU A 113 5.51 -1.53 2.22
C LEU A 113 6.46 -0.33 2.28
N MET A 114 7.14 -0.10 3.40
CA MET A 114 8.15 0.97 3.50
C MET A 114 9.33 0.73 2.55
N GLY A 115 9.80 -0.51 2.42
CA GLY A 115 10.83 -0.88 1.44
C GLY A 115 10.39 -0.66 -0.01
N LEU A 116 9.15 -1.06 -0.35
CA LEU A 116 8.54 -0.78 -1.64
C LEU A 116 8.39 0.72 -1.90
N ALA A 117 8.13 1.53 -0.87
CA ALA A 117 8.06 2.98 -1.01
C ALA A 117 9.38 3.61 -1.47
N VAL A 118 10.49 3.12 -0.92
CA VAL A 118 11.85 3.52 -1.30
C VAL A 118 12.15 3.06 -2.72
N LEU A 119 11.86 1.79 -3.04
CA LEU A 119 12.13 1.19 -4.33
C LEU A 119 11.32 1.83 -5.47
N LEU A 120 10.01 2.00 -5.28
CA LEU A 120 9.11 2.59 -6.27
C LEU A 120 9.11 4.12 -6.22
N ARG A 121 9.80 4.73 -5.24
CA ARG A 121 9.80 6.18 -4.97
C ARG A 121 8.41 6.78 -4.81
N ARG A 122 7.47 5.99 -4.29
CA ARG A 122 6.07 6.39 -4.06
C ARG A 122 5.86 6.59 -2.55
N PRO A 123 5.72 7.84 -2.07
CA PRO A 123 5.62 8.12 -0.63
C PRO A 123 4.35 7.54 0.01
N VAL A 124 3.31 7.27 -0.77
CA VAL A 124 2.05 6.68 -0.28
C VAL A 124 2.30 5.34 0.44
N PHE A 125 3.15 4.48 -0.13
CA PHE A 125 3.52 3.19 0.50
C PHE A 125 4.23 3.40 1.85
N MET A 126 5.02 4.48 1.98
CA MET A 126 5.72 4.80 3.23
C MET A 126 4.74 5.25 4.30
N VAL A 127 3.70 6.02 3.94
CA VAL A 127 2.67 6.45 4.88
C VAL A 127 1.90 5.26 5.44
N PHE A 128 1.37 4.38 4.59
CA PHE A 128 0.64 3.19 5.04
C PHE A 128 1.53 2.25 5.86
N GLY A 129 2.75 1.98 5.40
CA GLY A 129 3.71 1.15 6.13
C GLY A 129 4.09 1.74 7.49
N ALA A 130 4.38 3.04 7.57
CA ALA A 130 4.73 3.71 8.82
C ALA A 130 3.56 3.72 9.81
N VAL A 131 2.33 3.97 9.33
CA VAL A 131 1.13 3.90 10.17
C VAL A 131 0.91 2.48 10.70
N GLY A 132 1.11 1.45 9.87
CA GLY A 132 0.98 0.07 10.34
C GLY A 132 2.05 -0.34 11.34
N VAL A 133 3.31 0.03 11.12
CA VAL A 133 4.40 -0.19 12.10
C VAL A 133 4.10 0.56 13.40
N ALA A 134 3.64 1.81 13.34
CA ALA A 134 3.26 2.58 14.51
C ALA A 134 2.12 1.92 15.30
N ALA A 135 1.10 1.38 14.61
CA ALA A 135 0.02 0.63 15.26
C ALA A 135 0.54 -0.62 15.99
N TYR A 136 1.47 -1.38 15.37
CA TYR A 136 2.09 -2.54 16.00
C TYR A 136 2.97 -2.16 17.22
N LEU A 137 3.77 -1.10 17.10
CA LEU A 137 4.57 -0.60 18.22
C LEU A 137 3.70 -0.05 19.35
N GLY A 138 2.56 0.55 19.02
CA GLY A 138 1.54 0.98 19.98
C GLY A 138 0.94 -0.20 20.75
N TYR A 139 0.58 -1.28 20.04
CA TYR A 139 0.17 -2.55 20.67
C TYR A 139 1.24 -3.06 21.64
N LEU A 140 2.49 -3.14 21.17
CA LEU A 140 3.61 -3.62 21.98
C LEU A 140 3.83 -2.74 23.22
N SER A 141 3.69 -1.43 23.07
CA SER A 141 3.78 -0.47 24.18
C SER A 141 2.70 -0.66 25.23
N TYR A 142 1.45 -0.86 24.79
CA TYR A 142 0.28 -0.79 25.67
C TYR A 142 -0.04 -2.13 26.33
N GLU A 143 0.17 -3.24 25.62
CA GLU A 143 -0.21 -4.59 26.08
C GLU A 143 0.99 -5.35 26.65
N VAL A 144 2.18 -5.21 26.05
CA VAL A 144 3.35 -6.02 26.42
C VAL A 144 4.30 -5.27 27.36
N PHE A 145 4.46 -3.96 27.18
CA PHE A 145 5.41 -3.14 27.94
C PHE A 145 4.75 -2.02 28.75
N ALA A 146 3.48 -2.18 29.14
CA ALA A 146 2.71 -1.17 29.87
C ALA A 146 3.45 -0.59 31.10
N ASP A 147 4.14 -1.44 31.85
CA ASP A 147 4.84 -1.06 33.08
C ASP A 147 6.30 -0.60 32.85
N SER A 148 6.79 -0.57 31.61
CA SER A 148 8.18 -0.25 31.29
C SER A 148 8.37 1.18 30.80
N LEU A 149 8.92 2.05 31.65
CA LEU A 149 9.27 3.43 31.29
C LEU A 149 10.44 3.52 30.29
N LEU A 150 11.23 2.46 30.12
CA LEU A 150 12.32 2.40 29.15
C LEU A 150 11.81 2.21 27.71
N PHE A 151 10.66 1.56 27.55
CA PHE A 151 10.12 1.26 26.23
C PHE A 151 9.78 2.54 25.43
N PRO A 152 9.05 3.54 25.97
CA PRO A 152 8.83 4.82 25.28
C PRO A 152 10.11 5.56 24.91
N VAL A 153 11.15 5.47 25.74
CA VAL A 153 12.45 6.11 25.47
C VAL A 153 13.13 5.44 24.27
N ILE A 154 13.20 4.11 24.25
CA ILE A 154 13.76 3.35 23.13
C ILE A 154 12.95 3.60 21.86
N LEU A 155 11.62 3.59 21.95
CA LEU A 155 10.73 3.88 20.82
C LEU A 155 10.97 5.28 20.24
N THR A 156 11.17 6.28 21.09
CA THR A 156 11.50 7.65 20.68
C THR A 156 12.87 7.69 19.97
N LEU A 157 13.88 6.98 20.50
CA LEU A 157 15.19 6.88 19.85
C LEU A 157 15.11 6.17 18.49
N ILE A 158 14.31 5.12 18.38
CA ILE A 158 14.03 4.45 17.09
C ILE A 158 13.37 5.44 16.12
N GLY A 159 12.36 6.19 16.57
CA GLY A 159 11.69 7.21 15.76
C GLY A 159 12.67 8.28 15.24
N LEU A 160 13.53 8.80 16.11
CA LEU A 160 14.61 9.73 15.71
C LEU A 160 15.60 9.09 14.73
N GLY A 161 15.95 7.83 14.94
CA GLY A 161 16.79 7.06 14.01
C GLY A 161 16.16 6.95 12.63
N VAL A 162 14.87 6.62 12.54
CA VAL A 162 14.13 6.55 11.28
C VAL A 162 14.06 7.91 10.59
N ILE A 163 13.82 9.00 11.32
CA ILE A 163 13.85 10.36 10.78
C ILE A 163 15.24 10.68 10.23
N GLY A 164 16.30 10.38 10.99
CA GLY A 164 17.69 10.58 10.57
C GLY A 164 18.05 9.80 9.30
N LEU A 165 17.63 8.53 9.22
CA LEU A 165 17.76 7.72 8.01
C LEU A 165 16.98 8.32 6.84
N GLY A 166 15.78 8.83 7.07
CA GLY A 166 14.98 9.54 6.05
C GLY A 166 15.68 10.79 5.52
N VAL A 167 16.29 11.59 6.40
CA VAL A 167 17.08 12.77 6.01
C VAL A 167 18.35 12.37 5.24
N LEU A 168 19.05 11.34 5.69
CA LEU A 168 20.24 10.82 5.00
C LEU A 168 19.88 10.29 3.61
N TYR A 169 18.77 9.56 3.51
CA TYR A 169 18.21 9.09 2.25
C TYR A 169 17.86 10.26 1.33
N GLN A 170 17.22 11.31 1.85
CA GLN A 170 16.88 12.51 1.07
C GLN A 170 18.14 13.21 0.53
N LYS A 171 19.21 13.29 1.32
CA LYS A 171 20.50 13.88 0.91
C LYS A 171 21.25 13.04 -0.13
N ARG A 172 21.18 11.71 -0.05
CA ARG A 172 21.85 10.78 -0.97
C ARG A 172 20.93 10.28 -2.09
N ARG A 173 19.76 10.89 -2.25
CA ARG A 173 18.68 10.40 -3.12
C ARG A 173 19.14 10.21 -4.56
N GLU A 174 19.92 11.14 -5.12
CA GLU A 174 20.43 11.05 -6.48
C GLU A 174 21.52 9.98 -6.63
N ALA A 175 22.49 9.94 -5.70
CA ALA A 175 23.57 8.96 -5.73
C ALA A 175 23.09 7.51 -5.56
N LEU A 176 22.16 7.27 -4.62
CA LEU A 176 21.54 5.95 -4.41
C LEU A 176 20.72 5.52 -5.63
N SER A 177 20.06 6.47 -6.27
CA SER A 177 19.26 6.24 -7.47
C SER A 177 20.10 5.77 -8.65
N GLU A 178 21.27 6.35 -8.86
CA GLU A 178 22.19 5.92 -9.92
C GLU A 178 22.81 4.55 -9.63
N GLN A 179 23.20 4.29 -8.39
CA GLN A 179 23.78 3.00 -7.99
C GLN A 179 22.78 1.85 -8.09
N LEU A 180 21.52 2.05 -7.65
CA LEU A 180 20.45 1.06 -7.81
C LEU A 180 20.15 0.77 -9.28
N ARG A 181 20.15 1.79 -10.15
CA ARG A 181 19.97 1.61 -11.59
C ARG A 181 21.13 0.84 -12.22
N ALA A 182 22.36 1.08 -11.77
CA ALA A 182 23.54 0.37 -12.27
C ALA A 182 23.56 -1.13 -11.88
N GLN A 183 22.91 -1.50 -10.77
CA GLN A 183 22.82 -2.89 -10.31
C GLN A 183 21.56 -3.62 -10.79
N LEU A 184 20.54 -2.91 -11.26
CA LEU A 184 19.30 -3.52 -11.74
C LEU A 184 19.49 -4.07 -13.17
N PRO A 185 19.24 -5.37 -13.41
CA PRO A 185 19.31 -5.93 -14.75
C PRO A 185 18.27 -5.28 -15.66
N GLU A 186 18.67 -4.95 -16.91
CA GLU A 186 17.83 -4.23 -17.87
C GLU A 186 16.45 -4.88 -18.10
N ARG A 187 16.34 -6.21 -17.95
CA ARG A 187 15.07 -6.94 -18.05
C ARG A 187 14.04 -6.51 -17.00
N LEU A 188 14.46 -6.22 -15.76
CA LEU A 188 13.55 -5.73 -14.71
C LEU A 188 13.12 -4.29 -14.98
N LEU A 189 14.01 -3.45 -15.51
CA LEU A 189 13.69 -2.07 -15.91
C LEU A 189 12.72 -2.01 -17.09
N GLN A 190 12.78 -2.98 -18.01
CA GLN A 190 11.83 -3.10 -19.12
C GLN A 190 10.45 -3.59 -18.66
N LEU A 191 10.40 -4.53 -17.69
CA LEU A 191 9.15 -5.04 -17.14
C LEU A 191 8.47 -4.04 -16.19
N LEU A 192 9.24 -3.27 -15.43
CA LEU A 192 8.76 -2.33 -14.41
C LEU A 192 9.22 -0.89 -14.71
N PRO A 193 8.55 -0.20 -15.65
CA PRO A 193 8.92 1.17 -16.04
C PRO A 193 8.84 2.18 -14.89
N ALA A 194 8.10 1.87 -13.82
CA ALA A 194 8.07 2.61 -12.57
C ALA A 194 9.46 2.83 -11.94
N LEU A 195 10.35 1.82 -12.04
CA LEU A 195 11.71 1.86 -11.50
C LEU A 195 12.67 2.74 -12.32
N ARG A 196 12.25 3.19 -13.51
CA ARG A 196 13.06 4.02 -14.41
C ARG A 196 13.07 5.50 -14.00
N ARG A 197 12.09 5.95 -13.20
CA ARG A 197 11.98 7.35 -12.72
C ARG A 197 12.96 7.65 -11.61
#